data_AF-A0A381US67-F1
#
_entry.id   AF-A0A381US67-F1
#
_cell.length_a   1.000
_cell.length_b   1.000
_cell.length_c   1.000
_cell.angle_alpha   90.00
_cell.angle_beta   90.00
_cell.angle_gamma   90.00
#
_symmetry.space_group_name_H-M   'P 1'
#
loop_
_entity.id
_entity.type
_entity.pdbx_description
1 polymer ?
#
loop_
_entity_poly.entity_id
_entity_poly.type
_entity_poly.pdbx_seq_one_letter_code
_entity_poly.pdbx_strand_id
1 'polypeptide(L)' 'MTITAIVSHDIKDWDIFREGFEAHDSVRTAVGITAKAYKKVDSSNTVYV' A
#
# COMPACT_ATOMS: atom_id res chain seq x y z
N MET A 1 -8.63 20.54 3.52
CA MET A 1 -9.06 19.36 4.28
C MET A 1 -8.32 18.16 3.70
N THR A 2 -7.54 17.45 4.50
CA THR A 2 -6.83 16.24 4.04
C THR A 2 -7.72 15.04 4.33
N ILE A 3 -7.94 14.19 3.34
CA ILE A 3 -8.69 12.94 3.51
C ILE A 3 -7.69 11.84 3.81
N THR A 4 -7.94 11.07 4.88
CA THR A 4 -7.19 9.87 5.20
C THR A 4 -8.12 8.67 5.06
N ALA A 5 -7.68 7.67 4.31
CA ALA A 5 -8.37 6.40 4.13
C ALA A 5 -7.41 5.27 4.47
N ILE A 6 -7.95 4.13 4.90
CA ILE A 6 -7.19 2.89 5.06
C ILE A 6 -7.88 1.84 4.20
N VAL A 7 -7.12 1.20 3.32
CA VAL A 7 -7.61 0.10 2.48
C VAL A 7 -7.01 -1.20 3.00
N SER A 8 -7.86 -2.13 3.39
CA SER A 8 -7.47 -3.49 3.77
C SER A 8 -7.86 -4.46 2.67
N HIS A 9 -6.91 -5.23 2.15
CA HIS A 9 -7.18 -6.28 1.18
C HIS A 9 -6.16 -7.40 1.28
N ASP A 10 -6.53 -8.58 0.78
CA ASP A 10 -5.61 -9.70 0.67
C ASP A 10 -4.82 -9.62 -0.64
N ILE A 11 -3.58 -10.12 -0.60
CA ILE A 11 -2.66 -10.20 -1.73
C ILE A 11 -2.10 -11.60 -1.87
N LYS A 12 -1.53 -11.92 -3.02
CA LYS A 12 -0.91 -13.23 -3.26
C LYS A 12 0.50 -13.33 -2.65
N ASP A 13 1.29 -12.27 -2.78
CA ASP A 13 2.71 -12.25 -2.41
C ASP A 13 3.12 -10.83 -2.01
N TRP A 14 3.73 -10.69 -0.82
CA TRP A 14 4.10 -9.39 -0.25
C TRP A 14 5.23 -8.70 -0.99
N ASP A 15 6.26 -9.44 -1.39
CA ASP A 15 7.44 -8.83 -1.99
C ASP A 15 7.09 -8.29 -3.37
N ILE A 16 6.31 -9.04 -4.15
CA ILE A 16 5.78 -8.60 -5.46
C ILE A 16 4.88 -7.38 -5.29
N PHE A 17 3.97 -7.40 -4.30
CA PHE A 17 3.08 -6.26 -4.06
C PHE A 17 3.88 -5.00 -3.67
N ARG A 18 4.84 -5.13 -2.74
CA ARG A 18 5.63 -4.03 -2.24
C ARG A 18 6.47 -3.39 -3.34
N GLU A 19 7.13 -4.20 -4.17
CA GLU A 19 7.89 -3.71 -5.32
C GLU A 19 7.00 -2.91 -6.28
N GLY A 20 5.84 -3.44 -6.64
CA GLY A 20 4.87 -2.73 -7.49
C GLY A 20 4.31 -1.47 -6.84
N PHE A 21 4.05 -1.49 -5.53
CA PHE A 21 3.57 -0.33 -4.78
C PHE A 21 4.61 0.79 -4.72
N GLU A 22 5.88 0.45 -4.45
CA GLU A 22 7.00 1.40 -4.40
C GLU A 22 7.32 1.98 -5.78
N ALA A 23 7.25 1.17 -6.85
CA ALA A 23 7.49 1.61 -8.21
C ALA A 23 6.53 2.74 -8.68
N HIS A 24 5.33 2.82 -8.08
CA HIS A 24 4.32 3.83 -8.42
C HIS A 24 4.29 5.03 -7.45
N ASP A 25 5.31 5.19 -6.61
CA ASP A 25 5.35 6.30 -5.63
C ASP A 25 5.40 7.68 -6.28
N SER A 26 6.12 7.80 -7.40
CA SER A 26 6.19 9.04 -8.18
C SER A 26 4.83 9.48 -8.69
N VAL A 27 3.99 8.55 -9.14
CA VAL A 27 2.63 8.83 -9.64
C VAL A 27 1.72 9.32 -8.53
N ARG A 28 1.76 8.68 -7.35
CA ARG A 28 0.99 9.13 -6.17
C ARG A 28 1.43 10.52 -5.71
N THR A 29 2.74 10.72 -5.62
CA THR A 29 3.31 11.99 -5.18
C THR A 29 3.00 13.13 -6.16
N ALA A 30 2.99 12.87 -7.47
CA ALA A 30 2.65 13.86 -8.49
C ALA A 30 1.21 14.41 -8.37
N VAL A 31 0.30 13.64 -7.77
CA VAL A 31 -1.08 14.06 -7.48
C VAL A 31 -1.33 14.38 -6.01
N GLY A 32 -0.27 14.51 -5.21
CA GLY A 32 -0.35 14.90 -3.80
C GLY A 32 -0.82 13.79 -2.85
N ILE A 33 -0.79 12.52 -3.28
CA ILE A 33 -1.12 11.36 -2.43
C ILE A 33 0.14 10.89 -1.71
N THR A 34 0.08 10.86 -0.38
CA THR A 34 1.06 10.17 0.47
C THR A 34 0.45 8.88 0.96
N ALA A 35 1.11 7.74 0.71
CA ALA A 35 0.61 6.41 1.09
C ALA A 35 1.76 5.52 1.57
N LYS A 36 1.44 4.56 2.45
CA LYS A 36 2.39 3.55 2.95
C LYS A 36 1.68 2.21 3.04
N ALA A 37 2.36 1.14 2.62
CA ALA A 37 1.83 -0.20 2.73
C ALA A 37 2.42 -0.95 3.92
N TYR A 38 1.60 -1.74 4.61
CA TYR A 38 1.98 -2.57 5.73
C TYR A 38 1.37 -3.97 5.61
N LYS A 39 2.20 -5.01 5.69
CA LYS A 39 1.72 -6.39 5.84
C LYS A 39 1.30 -6.63 7.29
N LYS A 40 0.14 -7.26 7.49
CA LYS A 40 -0.28 -7.73 8.81
C LYS A 40 0.63 -8.90 9.24
N VAL A 41 1.25 -8.79 10.43
CA VAL A 41 2.22 -9.76 10.95
C VAL A 41 1.61 -11.16 11.11
N ASP A 42 0.38 -11.24 11.63
CA ASP A 42 -0.31 -12.51 11.92
C ASP A 42 -1.23 -12.99 10.78
N SER A 43 -1.12 -12.40 9.58
CA SER A 43 -1.83 -12.88 8.39
C SER A 43 -0.83 -13.31 7.34
N SER A 44 -1.14 -14.38 6.61
CA SER A 44 -0.32 -14.80 5.47
C SER A 44 -0.25 -13.69 4.43
N ASN A 45 -1.35 -12.95 4.23
CA ASN A 45 -1.59 -12.21 2.97
C ASN A 45 -2.35 -10.88 3.10
N THR A 46 -2.75 -10.43 4.30
CA THR A 46 -3.49 -9.17 4.43
C THR A 46 -2.54 -7.98 4.45
N VAL A 47 -2.85 -6.95 3.64
CA VAL A 47 -2.13 -5.69 3.58
C VAL A 47 -3.06 -4.51 3.89
N TYR A 48 -2.48 -3.51 4.54
CA TYR A 48 -3.06 -2.20 4.76
C TYR A 48 -2.29 -1.15 3.96
N VAL A 49 -3.01 -0.27 3.28
CA VAL A 49 -2.47 0.92 2.59
C VAL A 49 -3.13 2.17 3.14
#